data_AF-A0A6N7MC88-F1
#
_entry.id   AF-A0A6N7MC88-F1
#
_cell.length_a   1.000
_cell.length_b   1.000
_cell.length_c   1.000
_cell.angle_alpha   90.00
_cell.angle_beta   90.00
_cell.angle_gamma   90.00
#
_symmetry.space_group_name_H-M   'P 1'
#
loop_
_entity.id
_entity.type
_entity.pdbx_description
1 polymer ?
#
loop_
_entity_poly.entity_id
_entity_poly.type
_entity_poly.pdbx_seq_one_letter_code
_entity_poly.pdbx_strand_id
1 'polypeptide(L)'
;MGLCPLLVFEQDPVEPKLMFLGTEYGLYISIDAGANCTKWTNGYPIVSTMDMIIHPCEYDLVIGTFGRAAYVLDDIRPLREIAQKGLNILEEEIHVFDPPEAVLANNKRAPGFYSAGDAYTFPVKTGAVELCLLFQ
;
A
#
# COMPACT_ATOMS: atom_id res chain seq x y z
N MET A 1 -22.68 -20.31 -0.57
CA MET A 1 -21.49 -19.58 -1.05
C MET A 1 -20.89 -20.41 -2.19
N GLY A 2 -21.37 -20.18 -3.42
CA GLY A 2 -20.84 -20.87 -4.59
C GLY A 2 -19.43 -20.38 -4.88
N LEU A 3 -18.54 -21.30 -5.27
CA LEU A 3 -17.14 -21.06 -5.61
C LEU A 3 -17.03 -19.87 -6.58
N CYS A 4 -16.69 -18.69 -6.05
CA CYS A 4 -16.22 -17.59 -6.86
C CYS A 4 -14.81 -17.95 -7.34
N PRO A 5 -14.54 -17.99 -8.66
CA PRO A 5 -13.20 -18.27 -9.14
C PRO A 5 -12.23 -17.21 -8.61
N LEU A 6 -11.13 -17.71 -8.05
CA LEU A 6 -10.07 -16.90 -7.48
C LEU A 6 -8.96 -16.79 -8.52
N LEU A 7 -8.65 -15.57 -8.93
CA LEU A 7 -7.70 -15.31 -10.00
C LEU A 7 -6.31 -15.03 -9.45
N VAL A 8 -6.24 -14.23 -8.39
CA VAL A 8 -4.99 -13.83 -7.74
C VAL A 8 -5.17 -13.79 -6.22
N PHE A 9 -4.12 -14.16 -5.51
CA PHE A 9 -4.03 -14.13 -4.06
C PHE A 9 -2.70 -13.50 -3.68
N GLU A 10 -2.74 -12.49 -2.81
CA GLU A 10 -1.55 -11.86 -2.29
C GLU A 10 -1.66 -11.74 -0.77
N GLN A 11 -0.63 -12.20 -0.06
CA GLN A 11 -0.56 -12.14 1.39
C GLN A 11 0.40 -11.03 1.80
N ASP A 12 0.05 -10.28 2.83
CA ASP A 12 0.94 -9.24 3.32
C ASP A 12 2.20 -9.84 3.98
N PRO A 13 3.42 -9.36 3.64
CA PRO A 13 4.65 -9.91 4.20
C PRO A 13 4.90 -9.52 5.66
N VAL A 14 4.22 -8.49 6.18
CA VAL A 14 4.39 -7.99 7.55
C VAL A 14 3.33 -8.61 8.48
N GLU A 15 2.08 -8.65 8.05
CA GLU A 15 0.96 -9.19 8.82
C GLU A 15 0.27 -10.36 8.07
N PRO A 16 0.58 -11.62 8.41
CA PRO A 16 0.10 -12.78 7.64
C PRO A 16 -1.42 -12.98 7.72
N LYS A 17 -2.11 -12.36 8.69
CA LYS A 17 -3.58 -12.41 8.75
C LYS A 17 -4.25 -11.57 7.68
N LEU A 18 -3.56 -10.54 7.19
CA LEU A 18 -4.06 -9.66 6.14
C LEU A 18 -3.80 -10.31 4.77
N MET A 19 -4.89 -10.57 4.05
CA MET A 19 -4.87 -11.23 2.76
C MET A 19 -5.75 -10.50 1.75
N PHE A 20 -5.25 -10.41 0.53
CA PHE A 20 -5.95 -9.81 -0.61
C PHE A 20 -6.31 -10.90 -1.61
N LEU A 21 -7.53 -10.83 -2.12
CA LEU A 21 -8.11 -11.83 -3.01
C LEU A 21 -8.71 -11.11 -4.23
N GLY A 22 -8.17 -11.39 -5.40
CA GLY A 22 -8.69 -10.92 -6.66
C GLY A 22 -9.65 -11.94 -7.27
N THR A 23 -10.84 -11.47 -7.63
CA THR A 23 -11.87 -12.30 -8.27
C THR A 23 -12.37 -11.64 -9.56
N GLU A 24 -13.14 -12.37 -10.36
CA GLU A 24 -13.85 -11.81 -11.52
C GLU A 24 -14.82 -10.69 -11.16
N TYR A 25 -15.31 -10.67 -9.92
CA TYR A 25 -16.34 -9.74 -9.45
C TYR A 25 -15.79 -8.59 -8.59
N GLY A 26 -14.47 -8.48 -8.46
CA GLY A 26 -13.79 -7.41 -7.74
C GLY A 26 -12.71 -7.88 -6.78
N LEU A 27 -12.24 -6.92 -5.98
CA LEU A 27 -11.26 -7.11 -4.91
C LEU A 27 -11.98 -7.51 -3.61
N TYR A 28 -11.42 -8.48 -2.92
CA TYR A 28 -11.82 -8.91 -1.59
C TYR A 28 -10.62 -8.83 -0.64
N ILE A 29 -10.90 -8.46 0.60
CA ILE A 29 -9.90 -8.33 1.66
C ILE A 29 -10.31 -9.21 2.83
N SER A 30 -9.36 -9.95 3.38
CA SER A 30 -9.52 -10.70 4.62
C SER A 30 -8.54 -10.19 5.66
N ILE A 31 -9.05 -9.94 6.86
CA ILE A 31 -8.29 -9.53 8.06
C ILE A 31 -8.12 -10.67 9.06
N ASP A 32 -8.81 -11.80 8.83
CA ASP A 32 -8.88 -12.95 9.73
C ASP A 32 -8.26 -14.21 9.07
N ALA A 33 -7.17 -14.04 8.31
CA ALA A 33 -6.47 -15.13 7.62
C ALA A 33 -7.37 -16.00 6.71
N GLY A 34 -8.36 -15.39 6.05
CA GLY A 34 -9.27 -16.06 5.12
C GLY A 34 -10.56 -16.61 5.75
N ALA A 35 -10.80 -16.41 7.04
CA ALA A 35 -12.06 -16.84 7.67
C ALA A 35 -13.26 -16.02 7.15
N ASN A 36 -13.08 -14.71 7.01
CA ASN A 36 -14.07 -13.80 6.42
C ASN A 36 -13.42 -12.97 5.31
N CYS A 37 -14.08 -12.87 4.17
CA CYS A 37 -13.61 -12.11 3.01
C CYS A 37 -14.63 -11.02 2.69
N THR A 38 -14.26 -9.78 2.95
CA THR A 38 -15.12 -8.61 2.72
C THR A 38 -14.82 -8.03 1.36
N LYS A 39 -15.86 -7.78 0.56
CA LYS A 39 -15.71 -7.14 -0.75
C LYS A 39 -15.34 -5.68 -0.59
N TRP A 40 -14.30 -5.23 -1.31
CA TRP A 40 -13.95 -3.83 -1.36
C TRP A 40 -14.88 -3.09 -2.34
N THR A 41 -15.66 -2.13 -1.82
CA THR A 41 -16.64 -1.36 -2.60
C THR A 41 -16.31 0.13 -2.69
N ASN A 42 -15.27 0.59 -1.99
CA ASN A 42 -14.94 2.01 -1.92
C ASN A 42 -14.06 2.44 -3.11
N GLY A 43 -14.67 3.09 -4.10
CA GLY A 43 -13.96 3.60 -5.28
C GLY A 43 -13.50 2.54 -6.29
N TYR A 44 -13.67 1.26 -5.98
CA TYR A 44 -13.30 0.15 -6.85
C TYR A 44 -14.52 -0.46 -7.54
N PRO A 45 -14.56 -0.48 -8.89
CA PRO A 45 -15.70 -1.02 -9.61
C PRO A 45 -15.73 -2.55 -9.54
N ILE A 46 -16.89 -3.13 -9.87
CA ILE A 46 -17.02 -4.57 -10.12
C ILE A 46 -16.31 -4.94 -11.43
N VAL A 47 -15.03 -5.24 -11.33
CA VAL A 47 -14.18 -5.71 -12.44
C VAL A 47 -13.34 -6.90 -12.03
N SER A 48 -12.92 -7.66 -13.03
CA SER A 48 -11.99 -8.75 -12.84
C SER A 48 -10.62 -8.21 -12.41
N THR A 49 -10.19 -8.66 -11.24
CA THR A 49 -8.88 -8.36 -10.67
C THR A 49 -7.93 -9.48 -11.07
N MET A 50 -6.99 -9.18 -11.97
CA MET A 50 -6.14 -10.17 -12.61
C MET A 50 -4.81 -10.35 -11.89
N ASP A 51 -4.25 -9.26 -11.34
CA ASP A 51 -2.94 -9.28 -10.70
C ASP A 51 -2.88 -8.26 -9.56
N MET A 52 -2.03 -8.53 -8.56
CA MET A 52 -1.83 -7.69 -7.38
C MET A 52 -0.39 -7.80 -6.88
N ILE A 53 0.23 -6.67 -6.53
CA ILE A 53 1.57 -6.63 -5.93
C ILE A 53 1.58 -5.61 -4.79
N ILE A 54 2.20 -5.98 -3.68
CA ILE A 54 2.47 -5.07 -2.56
C ILE A 54 3.85 -4.43 -2.76
N HIS A 55 3.90 -3.11 -2.76
CA HIS A 55 5.17 -2.39 -2.83
C HIS A 55 5.86 -2.38 -1.44
N PRO A 56 7.10 -2.88 -1.31
CA PRO A 56 7.71 -3.09 0.00
C PRO A 56 8.10 -1.80 0.74
N CYS A 57 8.32 -0.69 0.03
CA CYS A 57 8.75 0.57 0.64
C CYS A 57 7.58 1.43 1.11
N GLU A 58 6.59 1.64 0.25
CA GLU A 58 5.44 2.52 0.52
C GLU A 58 4.27 1.74 1.14
N TYR A 59 4.26 0.42 1.03
CA TYR A 59 3.18 -0.47 1.44
C TYR A 59 1.87 -0.20 0.70
N ASP A 60 1.98 0.16 -0.57
CA ASP A 60 0.86 0.32 -1.47
C ASP A 60 0.52 -1.00 -2.15
N LEU A 61 -0.78 -1.24 -2.35
CA LEU A 61 -1.25 -2.38 -3.12
C LEU A 61 -1.56 -1.93 -4.55
N VAL A 62 -0.73 -2.35 -5.49
CA VAL A 62 -0.92 -2.12 -6.92
C VAL A 62 -1.78 -3.23 -7.50
N ILE A 63 -2.84 -2.86 -8.20
CA ILE A 63 -3.88 -3.77 -8.69
C ILE A 63 -4.00 -3.64 -10.20
N GLY A 64 -3.78 -4.77 -10.88
CA GLY A 64 -4.01 -4.93 -12.31
C GLY A 64 -5.43 -5.41 -12.58
N THR A 65 -6.24 -4.61 -13.28
CA THR A 65 -7.62 -4.98 -13.66
C THR A 65 -7.74 -5.29 -15.14
N PHE A 66 -8.71 -6.12 -15.49
CA PHE A 66 -9.03 -6.39 -16.88
C PHE A 66 -9.93 -5.29 -17.46
N GLY A 67 -9.36 -4.42 -18.29
CA GLY A 67 -10.09 -3.43 -19.08
C GLY A 67 -10.48 -2.14 -18.33
N ARG A 68 -10.03 -1.92 -17.10
CA ARG A 68 -10.30 -0.70 -16.30
C ARG A 68 -9.07 -0.09 -15.64
N ALA A 69 -7.98 0.10 -16.41
CA ALA A 69 -6.73 0.69 -15.93
C ALA A 69 -6.13 -0.04 -14.70
N ALA A 70 -5.02 0.48 -14.18
CA ALA A 70 -4.44 0.04 -12.92
C ALA A 70 -5.02 0.87 -11.76
N TYR A 71 -5.23 0.22 -10.62
CA TYR A 71 -5.62 0.87 -9.38
C TYR A 71 -4.48 0.77 -8.38
N VAL A 72 -4.34 1.77 -7.54
CA VAL A 72 -3.40 1.76 -6.41
C VAL A 72 -4.23 2.02 -5.17
N LEU A 73 -4.19 1.09 -4.23
CA LEU A 73 -4.70 1.30 -2.88
C LEU A 73 -3.52 1.85 -2.07
N ASP A 74 -3.58 3.16 -1.84
CA ASP A 74 -2.60 3.91 -1.07
C ASP A 74 -2.65 3.47 0.40
N ASP A 75 -1.48 3.11 0.91
CA ASP A 75 -1.20 2.73 2.29
C ASP A 75 -2.08 1.63 2.91
N ILE A 76 -1.54 0.41 3.00
CA ILE A 76 -2.20 -0.71 3.69
C ILE A 76 -1.94 -0.78 5.20
N ARG A 77 -1.15 0.13 5.80
CA ARG A 77 -0.82 0.10 7.24
C ARG A 77 -2.05 0.14 8.16
N PRO A 78 -3.08 0.97 7.91
CA PRO A 78 -4.28 0.94 8.74
C PRO A 78 -4.96 -0.44 8.75
N LEU A 79 -4.95 -1.14 7.60
CA LEU A 79 -5.51 -2.49 7.49
C LEU A 79 -4.68 -3.51 8.27
N ARG A 80 -3.34 -3.37 8.28
CA ARG A 80 -2.45 -4.21 9.10
C ARG A 80 -2.73 -4.02 10.59
N GLU A 81 -2.89 -2.77 11.02
CA GLU A 81 -3.16 -2.47 12.43
C GLU A 81 -4.51 -3.06 12.88
N ILE A 82 -5.53 -2.99 12.01
CA ILE A 82 -6.83 -3.63 12.24
C ILE A 82 -6.70 -5.16 12.31
N ALA A 83 -5.91 -5.79 11.43
CA ALA A 83 -5.66 -7.23 11.48
C ALA A 83 -4.89 -7.68 12.73
N GLN A 84 -4.01 -6.82 13.27
CA GLN A 84 -3.23 -7.10 14.48
C GLN A 84 -4.07 -6.99 15.76
N LYS A 85 -4.76 -5.87 15.93
CA LYS A 85 -5.51 -5.52 17.15
C LYS A 85 -6.96 -6.04 17.14
N GLY A 86 -7.46 -6.45 15.97
CA GLY A 86 -8.79 -6.98 15.76
C GLY A 86 -9.86 -5.91 15.52
N LEU A 87 -11.07 -6.35 15.19
CA LEU A 87 -12.22 -5.48 14.86
C LEU A 87 -12.67 -4.56 16.01
N ASN A 88 -12.19 -4.78 17.24
CA ASN A 88 -12.53 -3.98 18.43
C ASN A 88 -12.18 -2.50 18.28
N ILE A 89 -11.19 -2.17 17.44
CA ILE A 89 -10.80 -0.77 17.16
C ILE A 89 -11.95 0.00 16.48
N LEU A 90 -12.81 -0.69 15.72
CA LEU A 90 -13.95 -0.05 15.04
C LEU A 90 -15.07 0.35 16.00
N GLU A 91 -15.05 -0.18 17.23
CA GLU A 91 -16.02 0.15 18.28
C GLU A 91 -15.56 1.32 19.15
N GLU A 92 -14.28 1.70 19.08
CA GLU A 92 -13.77 2.88 19.78
C GLU A 92 -14.28 4.18 19.15
N GLU A 93 -14.57 5.17 20.00
CA GLU A 93 -15.15 6.45 19.56
C GLU A 93 -14.21 7.21 18.62
N ILE A 94 -12.90 7.13 18.86
CA ILE A 94 -11.85 7.73 18.03
C ILE A 94 -10.59 6.86 18.15
N HIS A 95 -10.13 6.32 17.03
CA HIS A 95 -8.81 5.69 16.91
C HIS A 95 -7.95 6.46 15.89
N VAL A 96 -6.70 6.72 16.23
CA VAL A 96 -5.74 7.43 15.37
C VAL A 96 -4.71 6.43 14.87
N PHE A 97 -4.54 6.37 13.55
CA PHE A 97 -3.51 5.58 12.88
C PHE A 97 -2.24 6.40 12.72
N ASP A 98 -1.08 5.75 12.87
CA ASP A 98 0.21 6.41 12.68
C ASP A 98 0.46 6.70 11.19
N PRO A 99 0.73 7.97 10.81
CA PRO A 99 0.97 8.32 9.42
C PRO A 99 2.37 7.90 8.95
N PRO A 100 2.58 7.72 7.63
CA PRO A 100 3.92 7.59 7.06
C PRO A 100 4.87 8.71 7.47
N GLU A 101 6.16 8.37 7.57
CA GLU A 101 7.21 9.38 7.57
C GLU A 101 7.24 10.10 6.22
N ALA A 102 7.00 11.41 6.24
CA ALA A 102 7.05 12.25 5.05
C ALA A 102 8.49 12.68 4.75
N VAL A 103 9.02 12.26 3.60
CA VAL A 103 10.37 12.64 3.17
C VAL A 103 10.31 13.85 2.23
N LEU A 104 11.01 14.93 2.60
CA LEU A 104 11.22 16.07 1.71
C LEU A 104 12.43 15.79 0.80
N ALA A 105 12.16 15.42 -0.46
CA ALA A 105 13.19 15.26 -1.47
C ALA A 105 13.77 16.62 -1.88
N ASN A 106 14.96 16.94 -1.36
CA ASN A 106 15.70 18.13 -1.78
C ASN A 106 16.58 17.79 -3.00
N ASN A 107 16.01 17.94 -4.19
CA ASN A 107 16.70 17.66 -5.45
C ASN A 107 17.68 18.80 -5.78
N LYS A 108 18.92 18.68 -5.29
CA LYS A 108 20.02 19.58 -5.67
C LYS A 108 20.50 19.22 -7.08
N ARG A 109 20.61 20.21 -7.95
CA ARG A 109 21.38 20.05 -9.20
C ARG A 109 22.87 20.07 -8.86
N ALA A 110 23.65 19.26 -9.59
CA ALA A 110 25.10 19.34 -9.48
C ALA A 110 25.55 20.79 -9.77
N PRO A 111 26.45 21.38 -8.95
CA PRO A 111 26.89 22.75 -9.14
C PRO A 111 27.55 22.90 -10.52
N GLY A 112 26.87 23.63 -11.41
CA GLY A 112 27.41 24.01 -12.71
C GLY A 112 28.28 25.27 -12.61
N PHE A 113 29.19 25.46 -13.58
CA PHE A 113 30.12 26.60 -13.62
C PHE A 113 29.43 27.98 -13.52
N TYR A 114 28.18 28.09 -13.99
CA TYR A 114 27.42 29.34 -14.01
C TYR A 114 26.39 29.50 -12.86
N SER A 115 26.19 28.48 -12.03
CA SER A 115 25.15 28.47 -10.97
C SER A 115 25.72 28.03 -9.62
N ALA A 116 26.81 28.67 -9.18
CA ALA A 116 27.42 28.38 -7.88
C ALA A 116 26.54 28.76 -6.67
N GLY A 117 25.54 29.65 -6.86
CA GLY A 117 24.67 30.14 -5.78
C GLY A 117 23.54 29.19 -5.36
N ASP A 118 23.11 28.28 -6.24
CA ASP A 118 21.92 27.43 -6.03
C ASP A 118 22.20 26.18 -5.17
N ALA A 119 23.45 25.93 -4.78
CA ALA A 119 23.88 24.69 -4.13
C ALA A 119 23.96 24.74 -2.59
N TYR A 120 23.91 25.94 -1.99
CA TYR A 120 24.14 26.15 -0.56
C TYR A 120 22.84 26.18 0.25
N THR A 121 22.29 24.99 0.56
CA THR A 121 21.27 24.83 1.62
C THR A 121 21.77 23.86 2.68
N PHE A 122 21.60 24.27 3.95
CA PHE A 122 21.97 23.55 5.17
C PHE A 122 21.33 22.15 5.23
N PRO A 123 22.05 21.13 5.74
CA PRO A 123 21.52 19.78 5.85
C PRO A 123 20.42 19.73 6.92
N VAL A 124 19.19 19.40 6.52
CA VAL A 124 18.17 18.95 7.46
C VAL A 124 18.53 17.51 7.84
N LYS A 125 18.79 17.26 9.13
CA LYS A 125 18.92 15.90 9.64
C LYS A 125 17.52 15.27 9.65
N THR A 126 17.19 14.49 8.64
CA THR A 126 16.09 13.53 8.67
C THR A 126 16.62 12.19 8.17
N GLY A 127 16.10 11.10 8.74
CA GLY A 127 16.68 9.75 8.76
C GLY A 127 17.22 9.28 7.42
N ALA A 128 18.31 8.50 7.49
CA ALA A 128 18.93 7.86 6.34
C ALA A 128 17.93 6.92 5.67
N VAL A 129 17.33 7.37 4.57
CA VAL A 129 16.67 6.50 3.61
C VAL A 129 17.78 5.84 2.81
N GLU A 130 18.14 4.64 3.23
CA GLU A 130 19.08 3.80 2.49
C GLU A 130 18.49 3.48 1.11
N LEU A 131 19.35 3.64 0.12
CA LEU A 131 19.09 3.58 -1.30
C LEU A 131 18.54 2.19 -1.70
N CYS A 132 17.23 2.01 -1.71
CA CYS A 132 16.58 0.81 -2.23
C CYS A 132 16.54 0.88 -3.78
N LEU A 133 17.72 0.83 -4.41
CA LEU A 133 17.92 0.72 -5.85
C LEU A 133 18.82 -0.47 -6.22
N LEU A 134 18.90 -1.47 -5.34
CA LEU A 134 19.68 -2.69 -5.56
C LEU A 134 18.89 -3.89 -5.04
N PHE A 135 17.89 -4.33 -5.78
CA PHE A 135 17.55 -5.74 -5.97
C PHE A 135 16.58 -5.82 -7.17
N GLN A 136 17.20 -5.86 -8.35
CA GLN A 136 16.65 -6.47 -9.56
C GLN A 136 17.27 -7.86 -9.70
#